data_AF-A0A2C6L3Y7-F1
#
_entry.id   AF-A0A2C6L3Y7-F1
#
_cell.length_a   1.000
_cell.length_b   1.000
_cell.length_c   1.000
_cell.angle_alpha   90.00
_cell.angle_beta   90.00
_cell.angle_gamma   90.00
#
_symmetry.space_group_name_H-M   'P 1'
#
loop_
_entity.id
_entity.type
_entity.pdbx_description
1 polymer ?
#
loop_
_entity_poly.entity_id
_entity_poly.type
_entity_poly.pdbx_seq_one_letter_code
_entity_poly.pdbx_strand_id
1 'polypeptide(L)' 'MSLTSEELREAMFRTRLEVFELMYQLRITTDPLERKSIKIRIKTLQRLHYWQIRQLQHLEEQECPLNK' A
#
# COMPACT_ATOMS: atom_id res chain seq x y z
N MET A 1 3.83 3.69 -18.46
CA MET A 1 2.35 3.58 -18.44
C MET A 1 1.90 4.01 -17.06
N SER A 2 1.10 5.07 -16.96
CA SER A 2 0.49 5.50 -15.70
C SER A 2 -0.68 4.57 -15.38
N LEU A 3 -0.79 4.09 -14.14
CA LEU A 3 -1.97 3.37 -13.68
C LEU A 3 -3.20 4.28 -13.76
N THR A 4 -4.34 3.73 -14.15
CA THR A 4 -5.63 4.41 -14.02
C THR A 4 -6.02 4.54 -12.53
N SER A 5 -6.96 5.44 -12.22
CA SER A 5 -7.52 5.60 -10.86
C SER A 5 -8.07 4.27 -10.31
N GLU A 6 -8.72 3.47 -11.16
CA GLU A 6 -9.27 2.16 -10.78
C GLU A 6 -8.19 1.12 -10.51
N GLU A 7 -7.19 0.99 -11.40
CA GLU A 7 -6.05 0.10 -11.19
C GLU A 7 -5.26 0.46 -9.93
N LEU A 8 -5.15 1.76 -9.63
CA LEU A 8 -4.49 2.25 -8.42
C LEU A 8 -5.28 1.89 -7.16
N ARG A 9 -6.61 2.02 -7.18
CA ARG A 9 -7.49 1.59 -6.06
C ARG A 9 -7.39 0.08 -5.83
N GLU A 10 -7.33 -0.72 -6.90
CA GLU A 10 -7.13 -2.16 -6.77
C GLU A 10 -5.76 -2.50 -6.18
N ALA A 11 -4.70 -1.83 -6.64
CA ALA A 11 -3.36 -1.98 -6.08
C ALA A 11 -3.29 -1.60 -4.59
N MET A 12 -4.02 -0.55 -4.18
CA MET A 12 -4.16 -0.16 -2.77
C MET A 12 -4.86 -1.23 -1.94
N PHE A 13 -5.93 -1.85 -2.48
CA PHE A 13 -6.62 -2.94 -1.81
C PHE A 13 -5.69 -4.14 -1.59
N ARG A 14 -4.98 -4.57 -2.64
CA ARG A 14 -4.00 -5.67 -2.56
C ARG A 14 -2.89 -5.37 -1.55
N THR A 15 -2.40 -4.13 -1.52
CA THR A 15 -1.36 -3.70 -0.56
C THR A 15 -1.86 -3.80 0.89
N ARG A 16 -3.10 -3.39 1.16
CA ARG A 16 -3.71 -3.51 2.50
C ARG A 16 -3.91 -4.96 2.92
N LEU A 17 -4.32 -5.81 1.98
CA LEU A 17 -4.49 -7.24 2.22
C LEU A 17 -3.16 -7.91 2.58
N GLU A 18 -2.08 -7.65 1.81
CA GLU A 18 -0.75 -8.19 2.10
C GLU A 18 -0.23 -7.72 3.47
N VAL A 19 -0.47 -6.45 3.84
CA VAL A 19 -0.13 -5.95 5.19
C VAL A 19 -0.87 -6.72 6.28
N PHE A 20 -2.16 -7.00 6.09
CA PHE A 20 -2.96 -7.75 7.06
C PHE A 20 -2.44 -9.20 7.20
N GLU A 21 -2.15 -9.87 6.09
CA GLU A 21 -1.57 -11.21 6.07
C GLU A 21 -0.22 -11.25 6.79
N LEU A 22 0.66 -10.28 6.52
CA LEU A 22 1.96 -10.17 7.20
C LEU A 22 1.81 -9.87 8.69
N MET A 23 0.79 -9.10 9.11
CA MET A 23 0.51 -8.89 10.52
C MET A 23 0.05 -10.18 11.21
N TYR A 24 -0.73 -11.02 10.52
CA TYR A 24 -1.10 -12.35 11.01
C TYR A 24 0.13 -13.27 11.10
N GLN A 25 0.94 -13.35 10.03
CA GLN A 25 2.21 -14.10 10.02
C GLN A 25 3.10 -13.67 11.18
N LEU A 26 3.28 -12.36 11.39
CA LEU A 26 4.08 -11.83 12.50
C LEU A 26 3.59 -12.30 13.89
N ARG A 27 2.30 -12.60 14.06
CA ARG A 27 1.77 -13.11 15.34
C ARG A 27 2.15 -14.58 15.55
N ILE A 28 2.21 -15.38 14.50
CA ILE A 28 2.43 -16.83 14.58
C ILE A 28 3.91 -17.23 14.39
N THR A 29 4.73 -16.39 13.75
CA THR A 29 6.16 -16.64 13.55
C THR A 29 6.94 -16.51 14.85
N THR A 30 7.70 -17.54 15.20
CA THR A 30 8.56 -17.58 16.39
C THR A 30 10.01 -17.18 16.10
N ASP A 31 10.51 -17.45 14.90
CA ASP A 31 11.89 -17.13 14.51
C ASP A 31 12.15 -15.60 14.50
N PRO A 32 13.12 -15.10 15.29
CA PRO A 32 13.43 -13.67 15.35
C PRO A 32 13.87 -13.07 14.00
N LEU A 33 14.57 -13.82 13.16
CA LEU A 33 15.06 -13.33 11.87
C LEU A 33 13.90 -13.17 10.88
N GLU A 34 13.03 -14.17 10.79
CA GLU A 34 11.81 -14.13 10.00
C GLU A 34 10.87 -13.01 10.48
N ARG A 35 10.67 -12.85 11.80
CA ARG A 35 9.91 -11.73 12.37
C ARG A 35 10.48 -10.37 11.96
N LYS A 36 11.81 -10.22 11.93
CA LYS A 36 12.47 -8.99 11.47
C LYS A 36 12.20 -8.74 9.98
N SER A 37 12.28 -9.79 9.16
CA SER A 37 11.96 -9.72 7.73
C SER A 37 10.52 -9.27 7.49
N ILE A 38 9.55 -9.90 8.18
CA ILE A 38 8.13 -9.56 8.10
C ILE A 38 7.90 -8.09 8.49
N LYS A 39 8.52 -7.62 9.58
CA LYS A 39 8.43 -6.21 10.00
C LYS A 39 8.98 -5.24 8.95
N ILE A 40 10.07 -5.59 8.27
CA ILE A 40 10.63 -4.77 7.19
C ILE A 40 9.64 -4.73 6.03
N ARG A 41 9.08 -5.88 5.64
CA ARG A 41 8.09 -5.97 4.55
C ARG A 41 6.85 -5.13 4.83
N ILE A 42 6.29 -5.22 6.04
CA ILE A 42 5.15 -4.38 6.47
C ILE A 42 5.49 -2.89 6.31
N LYS A 43 6.66 -2.44 6.78
CA LYS A 43 7.07 -1.03 6.63
C LYS A 43 7.18 -0.60 5.17
N THR A 44 7.72 -1.46 4.31
CA THR A 44 7.82 -1.19 2.87
C THR A 44 6.43 -1.04 2.24
N LEU A 45 5.50 -1.94 2.55
CA LEU A 45 4.13 -1.87 2.03
C LEU A 45 3.35 -0.66 2.57
N GLN A 46 3.56 -0.27 3.83
CA GLN A 46 2.97 0.96 4.39
C GLN A 46 3.46 2.21 3.65
N ARG A 47 4.75 2.27 3.29
CA ARG A 47 5.30 3.36 2.46
C ARG A 47 4.73 3.34 1.05
N LEU A 48 4.60 2.16 0.45
CA LEU A 48 3.94 1.99 -0.84
C LEU A 48 2.49 2.50 -0.79
N HIS A 49 1.76 2.15 0.27
CA HIS A 49 0.38 2.59 0.44
C HIS A 49 0.25 4.10 0.57
N TYR A 50 1.15 4.73 1.33
CA TYR A 50 1.22 6.19 1.41
C TYR A 50 1.49 6.84 0.04
N TRP A 51 2.42 6.26 -0.73
CA TRP A 51 2.68 6.73 -2.09
C TRP A 51 1.45 6.56 -3.01
N GLN A 52 0.75 5.42 -2.93
CA GLN A 52 -0.47 5.18 -3.70
C GLN A 52 -1.57 6.20 -3.37
N ILE A 53 -1.75 6.57 -2.09
CA ILE A 53 -2.69 7.64 -1.69
C ILE A 53 -2.33 8.96 -2.37
N ARG A 54 -1.04 9.33 -2.36
CA ARG A 54 -0.57 10.57 -3.01
C ARG A 54 -0.81 10.56 -4.53
N GLN A 55 -0.64 9.41 -5.17
CA GLN A 55 -0.93 9.26 -6.60
C GLN A 55 -2.42 9.39 -6.89
N LEU A 56 -3.27 8.81 -6.03
CA LEU A 56 -4.72 8.86 -6.21
C LEU A 56 -5.23 10.30 -6.09
N GLN A 57 -4.76 11.04 -5.08
CA GLN A 57 -5.07 12.46 -4.91
C GLN A 57 -4.70 13.28 -6.14
N HIS A 58 -3.51 13.05 -6.69
CA HIS A 58 -3.06 13.74 -7.89
C HIS A 58 -3.91 13.41 -9.12
N LEU A 59 -4.34 12.16 -9.29
CA LEU A 59 -5.27 11.78 -10.37
C LEU A 59 -6.64 12.45 -10.19
N GLU A 60 -7.18 12.46 -8.97
CA GLU A 60 -8.46 13.10 -8.65
C GLU A 60 -8.41 14.63 -8.87
N GLU A 61 -7.29 15.29 -8.56
CA GLU A 61 -7.05 16.70 -8.84
C GLU A 61 -6.95 17.00 -10.36
N GLN A 62 -6.41 16.08 -11.14
CA GLN A 62 -6.33 16.21 -12.60
C GLN A 62 -7.67 15.99 -13.29
N GLU A 63 -8.53 15.11 -12.76
CA GLU A 63 -9.85 14.82 -13.30
C GLU A 63 -10.89 15.91 -12.96
N CYS A 64 -10.64 16.78 -11.98
CA CYS A 64 -11.56 17.85 -11.56
C CYS A 64 -10.96 19.26 -11.72
N PRO A 65 -10.97 19.87 -12.93
CA PRO A 65 -10.30 21.15 -13.21
C PRO A 65 -11.05 22.40 -12.70
N LEU A 66 -12.14 22.27 -11.94
CA LEU A 66 -13.05 23.39 -11.60
C LEU A 66 -12.66 24.24 -10.37
N ASN A 67 -11.47 24.08 -9.81
CA ASN A 67 -10.95 24.95 -8.74
C ASN A 67 -9.70 25.72 -9.19
N LYS A 68 -9.83 26.53 -10.25
CA LYS A 68 -8.89 27.60 -10.59
C LYS A 68 -9.62 28.88 -10.92
#